data_AF-A0A3Q9AC05-F1
#
_entry.id   AF-A0A3Q9AC05-F1
#
_cell.length_a   1.000
_cell.length_b   1.000
_cell.length_c   1.000
_cell.angle_alpha   90.00
_cell.angle_beta   90.00
_cell.angle_gamma   90.00
#
_symmetry.space_group_name_H-M   'P 1'
#
loop_
_entity.id
_entity.type
_entity.pdbx_description
1 polymer ?
#
loop_
_entity_poly.entity_id
_entity_poly.type
_entity_poly.pdbx_seq_one_letter_code
_entity_poly.pdbx_strand_id
1 'polypeptide(L)'
;MDMILKYCHRAFGSILAGLLIFSAPSAGVAGSLAGSVGDKRFSPTLSLDPKEACYKSYLAYIAASGHSAYATTFYSRVVDLHIFCSVKLNAPSQKAAEEIALHACQTGFTRWKVKTASGGCAIAASK
;
A
#
# COMPACT_ATOMS: atom_id res chain seq x y z
N MET A 1 -26.23 -53.81 8.59
CA MET A 1 -24.84 -53.30 8.63
C MET A 1 -24.89 -51.77 8.56
N ASP A 2 -25.69 -51.13 9.42
CA ASP A 2 -26.06 -49.71 9.25
C ASP A 2 -25.57 -48.81 10.39
N MET A 3 -25.12 -49.43 11.49
CA MET A 3 -24.64 -48.72 12.67
C MET A 3 -23.17 -48.27 12.54
N ILE A 4 -22.37 -49.00 11.76
CA ILE A 4 -20.92 -48.75 11.57
C ILE A 4 -20.69 -47.54 10.64
N LEU A 5 -21.53 -47.34 9.63
CA LEU A 5 -21.39 -46.25 8.66
C LEU A 5 -21.65 -44.86 9.27
N LYS A 6 -22.62 -44.76 10.20
CA LYS A 6 -22.94 -43.51 10.93
C LYS A 6 -21.82 -43.05 11.87
N TYR A 7 -21.06 -43.98 12.45
CA TYR A 7 -19.98 -43.65 13.38
C TYR A 7 -18.74 -43.11 12.64
N CYS A 8 -18.39 -43.72 11.51
CA CYS A 8 -17.29 -43.23 10.65
C CYS A 8 -17.54 -41.79 10.18
N HIS A 9 -18.76 -41.48 9.73
CA HIS A 9 -19.12 -40.15 9.24
C HIS A 9 -18.99 -39.04 10.31
N ARG A 10 -19.21 -39.39 11.59
CA ARG A 10 -19.11 -38.46 12.72
C ARG A 10 -17.65 -38.22 13.16
N ALA A 11 -16.79 -39.22 12.99
CA ALA A 11 -15.36 -39.12 13.26
C ALA A 11 -14.64 -38.24 12.22
N PHE A 12 -14.97 -38.36 10.93
CA PHE A 12 -14.37 -37.55 9.87
C PHE A 12 -14.68 -36.05 9.99
N GLY A 13 -15.91 -35.69 10.43
CA GLY A 13 -16.27 -34.28 10.65
C GLY A 13 -15.44 -33.60 11.75
N SER A 14 -15.09 -34.34 12.82
CA SER A 14 -14.33 -33.80 13.95
C SER A 14 -12.84 -33.62 13.63
N ILE A 15 -12.27 -34.52 12.83
CA ILE A 15 -10.86 -34.43 12.41
C ILE A 15 -10.66 -33.24 11.45
N LEU A 16 -11.60 -33.04 10.51
CA LEU A 16 -11.54 -31.92 9.57
C LEU A 16 -11.67 -30.56 10.29
N ALA A 17 -12.56 -30.47 11.30
CA ALA A 17 -12.70 -29.26 12.12
C ALA A 17 -11.43 -28.96 12.94
N GLY A 18 -10.77 -29.99 13.49
CA GLY A 18 -9.51 -29.83 14.24
C GLY A 18 -8.34 -29.37 13.37
N LEU A 19 -8.23 -29.88 12.14
CA LEU A 19 -7.19 -29.47 11.18
C LEU A 19 -7.37 -28.03 10.67
N LEU A 20 -8.60 -27.51 10.59
CA LEU A 20 -8.86 -26.13 10.19
C LEU A 20 -8.41 -25.12 11.26
N ILE A 21 -8.41 -25.50 12.54
CA ILE A 21 -7.96 -24.64 13.64
C ILE A 21 -6.43 -24.56 13.68
N PHE A 22 -5.73 -25.65 13.35
CA PHE A 22 -4.26 -25.68 13.32
C PHE A 22 -3.62 -25.08 12.07
N SER A 23 -4.40 -24.86 11.01
CA SER A 23 -3.91 -24.32 9.73
C SER A 23 -4.24 -22.85 9.52
N ALA A 24 -4.96 -22.20 10.45
CA ALA A 24 -5.02 -20.74 10.48
C ALA A 24 -3.59 -20.24 10.78
N PRO A 25 -2.89 -19.60 9.82
CA PRO A 25 -1.74 -18.81 10.20
C PRO A 25 -2.26 -17.85 11.26
N SER A 26 -1.49 -17.59 12.31
CA SER A 26 -1.74 -16.49 13.21
C SER A 26 -1.89 -15.23 12.35
N ALA A 27 -3.12 -14.92 11.95
CA ALA A 27 -3.52 -13.64 11.41
C ALA A 27 -3.42 -12.72 12.62
N GLY A 28 -2.17 -12.33 12.94
CA GLY A 28 -1.93 -11.21 13.83
C GLY A 28 -2.83 -10.13 13.28
N VAL A 29 -3.78 -9.69 14.11
CA VAL A 29 -4.72 -8.64 13.75
C VAL A 29 -3.88 -7.52 13.18
N ALA A 30 -3.90 -7.35 11.86
CA ALA A 30 -3.12 -6.32 11.21
C ALA A 30 -3.74 -5.01 11.72
N GLY A 31 -3.08 -4.42 12.72
CA GLY A 31 -3.53 -3.19 13.33
C GLY A 31 -3.71 -2.14 12.23
N SER A 32 -4.72 -1.29 12.37
CA SER A 32 -4.92 -0.20 11.43
C SER A 32 -3.64 0.64 11.33
N LEU A 33 -3.14 0.83 10.11
CA LEU A 33 -1.99 1.69 9.82
C LEU A 33 -2.41 3.16 9.64
N ALA A 34 -3.68 3.50 9.87
CA ALA A 34 -4.22 4.84 9.73
C ALA A 34 -3.52 5.80 10.72
N GLY A 35 -3.20 7.00 10.24
CA GLY A 35 -2.47 8.02 11.01
C GLY A 35 -0.94 7.82 11.02
N SER A 36 -0.44 6.62 10.69
CA SER A 36 1.00 6.36 10.57
C SER A 36 1.54 6.77 9.20
N VAL A 37 2.75 7.34 9.20
CA VAL A 37 3.55 7.60 7.99
C VAL A 37 4.33 6.35 7.56
N GLY A 38 4.39 5.29 8.38
CA GLY A 38 5.12 4.07 8.04
C GLY A 38 6.62 4.29 7.79
N ASP A 39 7.17 3.51 6.85
CA ASP A 39 8.55 3.63 6.40
C ASP A 39 8.72 4.89 5.53
N LYS A 40 9.41 5.88 6.08
CA LYS A 40 9.66 7.16 5.43
C LYS A 40 11.07 7.21 4.87
N ARG A 41 11.18 7.30 3.54
CA ARG A 41 12.46 7.43 2.83
C ARG A 41 12.92 8.89 2.75
N PHE A 42 12.00 9.81 2.52
CA PHE A 42 12.27 11.25 2.56
C PHE A 42 10.99 12.06 2.84
N SER A 43 11.16 13.31 3.29
CA SER A 43 10.06 14.25 3.44
C SER A 43 9.63 14.78 2.05
N PRO A 44 8.41 14.52 1.58
CA PRO A 44 7.95 15.10 0.33
C PRO A 44 7.82 16.63 0.47
N THR A 45 8.21 17.36 -0.57
CA THR A 45 7.97 18.81 -0.63
C THR A 45 6.54 19.04 -1.04
N LEU A 46 5.69 19.34 -0.07
CA LEU A 46 4.27 19.59 -0.27
C LEU A 46 4.03 21.09 -0.10
N SER A 47 3.27 21.67 -1.02
CA SER A 47 2.61 22.94 -0.73
C SER A 47 1.64 22.70 0.43
N LEU A 48 1.71 23.50 1.49
CA LEU A 48 0.79 23.40 2.63
C LEU A 48 -0.62 23.94 2.31
N ASP A 49 -0.88 24.29 1.05
CA ASP A 49 -2.22 24.65 0.59
C ASP A 49 -3.12 23.40 0.53
N PRO A 50 -4.21 23.34 1.30
CA PRO A 50 -5.16 22.23 1.30
C PRO A 50 -5.84 22.01 -0.06
N LYS A 51 -5.75 22.94 -1.02
CA LYS A 51 -6.30 22.80 -2.37
C LYS A 51 -5.40 21.97 -3.29
N GLU A 52 -4.10 21.89 -2.99
CA GLU A 52 -3.11 21.23 -3.83
C GLU A 52 -3.29 19.71 -3.85
N ALA A 53 -3.32 19.14 -5.05
CA ALA A 53 -3.67 17.74 -5.25
C ALA A 53 -2.68 16.78 -4.57
N CYS A 54 -1.38 17.10 -4.58
CA CYS A 54 -0.35 16.29 -3.95
C CYS A 54 -0.41 16.31 -2.42
N TYR A 55 -0.79 17.45 -1.83
CA TYR A 55 -0.98 17.50 -0.39
C TYR A 55 -2.23 16.70 0.04
N LYS A 56 -3.33 16.82 -0.71
CA LYS A 56 -4.54 16.00 -0.47
C LYS A 56 -4.27 14.50 -0.56
N SER A 57 -3.52 14.05 -1.57
CA SER A 57 -3.18 12.63 -1.73
C SER A 57 -2.23 12.12 -0.65
N TYR A 58 -1.31 12.97 -0.16
CA TYR A 58 -0.48 12.65 0.99
C TYR A 58 -1.29 12.49 2.28
N LEU A 59 -2.29 13.36 2.52
CA LEU A 59 -3.20 13.20 3.65
C LEU A 59 -4.05 11.93 3.53
N ALA A 60 -4.52 11.59 2.33
CA ALA A 60 -5.24 10.35 2.07
C ALA A 60 -4.37 9.11 2.35
N TYR A 61 -3.08 9.17 1.98
CA TYR A 61 -2.10 8.16 2.33
C TYR A 61 -1.97 7.98 3.86
N ILE A 62 -1.82 9.07 4.60
CA ILE A 62 -1.73 9.02 6.07
C ILE A 62 -3.02 8.44 6.66
N ALA A 63 -4.19 8.83 6.16
CA ALA A 63 -5.48 8.35 6.66
C ALA A 63 -5.76 6.87 6.35
N ALA A 64 -5.14 6.29 5.32
CA ALA A 64 -5.41 4.91 4.92
C ALA A 64 -4.96 3.88 5.97
N SER A 65 -5.81 2.88 6.20
CA SER A 65 -5.62 1.85 7.24
C SER A 65 -4.80 0.65 6.78
N GLY A 66 -4.66 0.43 5.48
CA GLY A 66 -3.95 -0.72 4.91
C GLY A 66 -2.68 -0.32 4.16
N HIS A 67 -2.06 -1.32 3.52
CA HIS A 67 -0.81 -1.13 2.81
C HIS A 67 -0.94 -0.08 1.72
N SER A 68 -0.15 0.98 1.82
CA SER A 68 -0.26 2.17 0.98
C SER A 68 1.12 2.74 0.71
N ALA A 69 1.27 3.44 -0.41
CA ALA A 69 2.51 4.12 -0.75
C ALA A 69 2.24 5.45 -1.42
N TYR A 70 3.10 6.43 -1.09
CA TYR A 70 3.09 7.77 -1.68
C TYR A 70 4.41 7.98 -2.44
N ALA A 71 4.28 8.23 -3.74
CA ALA A 71 5.41 8.51 -4.63
C ALA A 71 5.34 9.97 -5.07
N THR A 72 6.49 10.62 -5.15
CA THR A 72 6.59 11.98 -5.67
C THR A 72 7.96 12.23 -6.28
N THR A 73 8.08 13.31 -7.05
CA THR A 73 9.35 13.76 -7.59
C THR A 73 10.36 14.04 -6.50
N PHE A 74 11.59 13.56 -6.68
CA PHE A 74 12.67 13.85 -5.76
C PHE A 74 12.98 15.35 -5.86
N TYR A 75 12.66 16.11 -4.82
CA TYR A 75 12.83 17.55 -4.84
C TYR A 75 14.32 17.92 -4.79
N SER A 76 14.96 17.97 -5.95
CA SER A 76 16.19 18.70 -6.13
C SER A 76 15.81 20.10 -6.58
N ARG A 77 15.84 21.06 -5.64
CA ARG A 77 15.36 22.46 -5.77
C ARG A 77 15.89 23.24 -6.99
N VAL A 78 16.82 22.67 -7.76
CA VAL A 78 17.56 23.35 -8.83
C VAL A 78 17.25 22.77 -10.21
N VAL A 79 16.69 21.56 -10.32
CA VAL A 79 16.62 20.83 -11.60
C VAL A 79 15.21 20.49 -12.08
N ASP A 80 14.23 20.32 -11.18
CA ASP A 80 12.88 19.91 -11.55
C ASP A 80 11.80 20.88 -11.04
N LEU A 81 11.25 21.67 -11.96
CA LEU A 81 10.23 22.70 -11.69
C LEU A 81 8.82 22.13 -11.46
N HIS A 82 8.59 20.85 -11.75
CA HIS A 82 7.26 20.23 -11.70
C HIS A 82 7.20 19.13 -10.65
N ILE A 83 6.31 19.30 -9.67
CA ILE A 83 6.02 18.29 -8.67
C ILE A 83 4.92 17.38 -9.19
N PHE A 84 5.30 16.14 -9.47
CA PHE A 84 4.36 15.05 -9.70
C PHE A 84 4.27 14.18 -8.46
N CYS A 85 3.08 13.62 -8.24
CA CYS A 85 2.83 12.71 -7.14
C CYS A 85 1.81 11.66 -7.56
N SER A 86 1.81 10.56 -6.85
CA SER A 86 0.78 9.54 -6.93
C SER A 86 0.65 8.83 -5.59
N VAL A 87 -0.47 8.16 -5.41
CA VAL A 87 -0.73 7.35 -4.22
C VAL A 87 -1.41 6.06 -4.63
N LYS A 88 -1.01 4.96 -4.00
CA LYS A 88 -1.78 3.72 -4.00
C LYS A 88 -2.23 3.43 -2.57
N LEU A 89 -3.53 3.34 -2.36
CA LEU A 89 -4.14 3.05 -1.05
C LEU A 89 -4.58 1.60 -0.98
N ASN A 90 -4.44 1.00 0.20
CA ASN A 90 -4.98 -0.31 0.58
C ASN A 90 -4.71 -1.41 -0.46
N ALA A 91 -3.46 -1.54 -0.89
CA ALA A 91 -3.00 -2.63 -1.73
C ALA A 91 -2.90 -3.96 -0.96
N PRO A 92 -2.77 -5.11 -1.66
CA PRO A 92 -2.58 -6.41 -1.01
C PRO A 92 -1.27 -6.52 -0.20
N SER A 93 -0.27 -5.68 -0.50
CA SER A 93 1.01 -5.61 0.22
C SER A 93 1.64 -4.23 0.06
N GLN A 94 2.56 -3.87 0.97
CA GLN A 94 3.32 -2.62 0.89
C GLN A 94 4.09 -2.52 -0.42
N LYS A 95 4.74 -3.62 -0.85
CA LYS A 95 5.48 -3.69 -2.12
C LYS A 95 4.57 -3.44 -3.33
N ALA A 96 3.38 -4.02 -3.35
CA ALA A 96 2.42 -3.78 -4.44
C ALA A 96 1.94 -2.31 -4.46
N ALA A 97 1.79 -1.69 -3.28
CA ALA A 97 1.47 -0.27 -3.20
C ALA A 97 2.59 0.59 -3.81
N GLU A 98 3.85 0.29 -3.46
CA GLU A 98 5.02 1.00 -3.95
C GLU A 98 5.16 0.90 -5.48
N GLU A 99 5.09 -0.30 -6.04
CA GLU A 99 5.23 -0.52 -7.49
C GLU A 99 4.17 0.27 -8.27
N ILE A 100 2.91 0.20 -7.85
CA ILE A 100 1.80 0.90 -8.51
C ILE A 100 1.94 2.42 -8.36
N ALA A 101 2.25 2.91 -7.16
CA ALA A 101 2.44 4.34 -6.92
C ALA A 101 3.60 4.87 -7.78
N LEU A 102 4.77 4.23 -7.71
CA LEU A 102 5.94 4.66 -8.47
C LEU A 102 5.67 4.71 -9.97
N HIS A 103 5.08 3.65 -10.54
CA HIS A 103 4.73 3.58 -11.95
C HIS A 103 3.73 4.67 -12.36
N ALA A 104 2.68 4.90 -11.56
CA ALA A 104 1.70 5.94 -11.83
C ALA A 104 2.33 7.35 -11.81
N CYS A 105 3.25 7.60 -10.87
CA CYS A 105 3.98 8.87 -10.79
C CYS A 105 4.85 9.07 -12.04
N GLN A 106 5.60 8.03 -12.44
CA GLN A 106 6.45 8.06 -13.62
C GLN A 106 5.65 8.28 -14.92
N THR A 107 4.46 7.68 -15.02
CA THR A 107 3.57 7.84 -16.19
C THR A 107 3.10 9.29 -16.36
N GLY A 108 3.04 10.07 -15.27
CA GLY A 108 2.71 11.49 -15.31
C GLY A 108 3.66 12.28 -16.22
N PHE A 109 4.97 12.01 -16.16
CA PHE A 109 5.94 12.67 -17.01
C PHE A 109 5.71 12.43 -18.50
N THR A 110 5.40 11.18 -18.86
CA THR A 110 5.11 10.80 -20.25
C THR A 110 3.85 11.50 -20.75
N ARG A 111 2.79 11.55 -19.92
CA ARG A 111 1.52 12.20 -20.27
C ARG A 111 1.69 13.70 -20.51
N TRP A 112 2.46 14.37 -19.67
CA TRP A 112 2.65 15.82 -19.72
C TRP A 112 3.91 16.24 -20.50
N LYS A 113 4.64 15.29 -21.10
CA LYS A 113 5.87 15.51 -21.87
C LYS A 113 6.95 16.29 -21.10
N VAL A 114 6.99 16.13 -19.78
CA VAL A 114 7.98 16.79 -18.91
C VAL A 114 9.21 15.88 -18.80
N LYS A 115 10.39 16.45 -19.05
CA LYS A 115 11.68 15.80 -18.75
C LYS A 115 12.13 16.24 -17.37
N THR A 116 12.53 15.29 -16.53
CA THR A 116 13.15 15.60 -15.25
C THR A 116 14.64 15.33 -15.25
N ALA A 117 15.39 16.18 -14.57
CA ALA A 117 16.84 16.04 -14.43
C ALA A 117 17.23 15.19 -13.21
N SER A 118 16.35 15.02 -12.21
CA SER A 118 16.61 14.18 -11.03
C SER A 118 16.28 12.69 -11.21
N GLY A 119 15.91 12.25 -12.41
CA GLY A 119 15.49 10.85 -12.64
C GLY A 119 14.03 10.54 -12.26
N GLY A 120 13.20 11.57 -12.03
CA GLY A 120 11.75 11.44 -11.93
C GLY A 120 11.21 11.23 -10.51
N CYS A 121 10.34 10.24 -10.35
CA CYS A 121 9.66 9.97 -9.08
C CYS A 121 10.38 8.93 -8.23
N ALA A 122 10.25 9.06 -6.91
CA ALA A 122 10.67 8.08 -5.93
C ALA A 122 9.57 7.88 -4.88
N ILE A 123 9.61 6.75 -4.16
CA ILE A 123 8.74 6.52 -3.00
C ILE A 123 9.22 7.41 -1.86
N ALA A 124 8.35 8.30 -1.37
CA ALA A 124 8.67 9.12 -0.22
C ALA A 124 8.34 8.41 1.09
N ALA A 125 7.20 7.69 1.13
CA ALA A 125 6.79 6.89 2.26
C ALA A 125 5.88 5.73 1.85
N SER A 126 5.90 4.64 2.61
CA SER A 126 5.02 3.48 2.43
C SER A 126 4.71 2.80 3.77
N LYS A 127 3.58 2.11 3.83
CA LYS A 127 3.11 1.32 4.97
C LYS A 127 2.34 0.10 4.49
#